data_AF-A0A7C7VT14-F1
#
_entry.id   AF-A0A7C7VT14-F1
#
_cell.length_a   1.000
_cell.length_b   1.000
_cell.length_c   1.000
_cell.angle_alpha   90.00
_cell.angle_beta   90.00
_cell.angle_gamma   90.00
#
_symmetry.space_group_name_H-M   'P 1'
#
loop_
_entity.id
_entity.type
_entity.pdbx_description
1 polymer ?
#
loop_
_entity_poly.entity_id
_entity_poly.type
_entity_poly.pdbx_seq_one_letter_code
_entity_poly.pdbx_strand_id
1 'polypeptide(L)' 'MKTHQFEVVVVGAGGAGLMAGLYASKSASTAVISKLYPARSHTGAAQGGIGAALGNHEEDRPE' A
#
# COMPACT_ATOMS: atom_id res chain seq x y z
N MET A 1 26.36 -12.87 -9.93
CA MET A 1 25.35 -11.91 -9.42
C MET A 1 24.24 -11.83 -10.46
N LYS A 2 22.97 -11.98 -10.08
CA LYS A 2 21.84 -11.78 -11.01
C LYS A 2 21.30 -10.36 -10.82
N THR A 3 21.10 -9.66 -11.93
CA THR A 3 20.51 -8.32 -11.95
C THR A 3 19.10 -8.44 -12.54
N HIS A 4 18.13 -7.84 -11.87
CA HIS A 4 16.76 -7.70 -12.36
C HIS A 4 16.48 -6.20 -12.52
N GLN A 5 15.89 -5.80 -13.65
CA GLN A 5 15.56 -4.42 -13.94
C GLN A 5 14.03 -4.23 -13.92
N PHE A 6 13.60 -3.22 -13.18
CA PHE A 6 12.21 -2.76 -13.07
C PHE A 6 12.22 -1.24 -13.11
N GLU A 7 11.15 -0.65 -13.62
CA GLU A 7 10.98 0.81 -13.63
C GLU A 7 10.65 1.32 -12.22
N VAL A 8 9.92 0.52 -11.44
CA VAL A 8 9.59 0.81 -10.05
C VAL A 8 9.91 -0.39 -9.16
N VAL A 9 10.59 -0.14 -8.04
CA VAL A 9 10.82 -1.13 -6.99
C VAL A 9 10.26 -0.60 -5.67
N VAL A 10 9.23 -1.28 -5.15
CA VAL A 10 8.63 -0.98 -3.85
C VAL A 10 9.22 -1.91 -2.80
N VAL A 11 9.78 -1.34 -1.73
CA VAL A 11 10.35 -2.09 -0.61
C VAL A 11 9.38 -2.08 0.57
N GLY A 12 8.72 -3.22 0.79
CA GLY A 12 7.70 -3.42 1.81
C GLY A 12 6.34 -3.73 1.20
N ALA A 13 5.70 -4.83 1.64
CA ALA A 13 4.38 -5.25 1.18
C ALA A 13 3.29 -5.06 2.26
N GLY A 14 3.35 -3.95 3.01
CA GLY A 14 2.25 -3.49 3.86
C GLY A 14 1.19 -2.74 3.06
N GLY A 15 0.17 -2.19 3.75
CA GLY A 15 -0.93 -1.48 3.07
C GLY A 15 -0.46 -0.41 2.10
N ALA A 16 0.45 0.47 2.53
CA ALA A 16 1.01 1.52 1.68
C ALA A 16 1.81 0.97 0.49
N GLY A 17 2.64 -0.05 0.71
CA GLY A 17 3.49 -0.62 -0.34
C GLY A 17 2.69 -1.40 -1.39
N LEU A 18 1.65 -2.14 -0.98
CA LEU A 18 0.73 -2.79 -1.90
C LEU A 18 -0.10 -1.77 -2.67
N MET A 19 -0.54 -0.68 -2.02
CA MET A 19 -1.26 0.40 -2.72
C MET A 19 -0.38 1.08 -3.78
N ALA A 20 0.86 1.41 -3.43
CA ALA A 20 1.84 1.96 -4.36
C ALA A 20 2.12 0.99 -5.52
N GLY A 21 2.36 -0.29 -5.23
CA GLY A 21 2.60 -1.32 -6.24
C GLY A 21 1.41 -1.52 -7.18
N LEU A 22 0.18 -1.50 -6.64
CA LEU A 22 -1.05 -1.61 -7.42
C LEU A 22 -1.19 -0.45 -8.42
N TYR A 23 -0.93 0.79 -8.00
CA TYR A 23 -1.03 1.93 -8.92
C TYR A 23 0.14 2.00 -9.91
N ALA A 24 1.38 1.77 -9.45
CA ALA A 24 2.55 1.79 -10.31
C ALA A 24 2.49 0.71 -11.40
N SER A 25 2.01 -0.49 -11.07
CA SER A 25 1.93 -1.60 -12.03
C SER A 25 0.94 -1.38 -13.18
N LYS A 26 0.07 -0.36 -13.12
CA LYS A 26 -0.84 0.00 -14.22
C LYS A 26 -0.11 0.60 -15.42
N SER A 27 1.07 1.20 -15.22
CA SER A 27 1.80 1.91 -16.27
C SER A 27 3.29 1.60 -16.32
N ALA A 28 3.83 0.85 -15.35
CA ALA A 28 5.27 0.58 -15.25
C ALA A 28 5.54 -0.85 -14.77
N SER A 29 6.62 -1.45 -15.30
CA SER A 29 7.16 -2.71 -14.79
C SER A 29 7.56 -2.54 -13.31
N THR A 30 6.80 -3.17 -12.43
CA THR A 30 6.87 -2.93 -10.98
C THR A 30 7.19 -4.20 -10.22
N ALA A 31 8.20 -4.14 -9.34
CA ALA A 31 8.48 -5.18 -8.35
C ALA A 31 8.11 -4.71 -6.95
N VAL A 32 7.38 -5.54 -6.20
CA VAL A 32 7.16 -5.35 -4.76
C VAL A 32 7.95 -6.43 -4.02
N ILE A 33 8.89 -6.02 -3.19
CA ILE A 33 9.71 -6.94 -2.39
C ILE A 33 9.40 -6.76 -0.91
N SER A 34 9.38 -7.87 -0.17
CA SER A 34 9.09 -7.84 1.26
C SER A 34 9.81 -8.98 1.97
N LYS A 35 10.26 -8.70 3.20
CA LYS A 35 10.84 -9.71 4.10
C LYS A 35 9.82 -10.77 4.53
N LEU A 36 8.55 -10.39 4.60
CA LEU A 36 7.45 -11.26 5.02
C LEU A 36 6.44 -11.42 3.89
N TYR A 37 5.67 -12.50 3.95
CA TYR A 37 4.48 -12.65 3.10
C TYR A 37 3.53 -11.45 3.30
N PRO A 38 2.95 -10.85 2.25
CA PRO A 38 2.25 -9.56 2.34
C PRO A 38 1.18 -9.46 3.43
N ALA A 39 0.37 -10.52 3.58
CA ALA A 39 -0.69 -10.58 4.59
C ALA A 39 -0.17 -10.63 6.05
N ARG A 40 1.14 -10.83 6.27
CA ARG A 40 1.79 -10.77 7.59
C ARG A 40 2.47 -9.43 7.87
N SER A 41 2.20 -8.40 7.08
CA SER A 41 2.61 -7.04 7.39
C SER A 41 1.91 -6.52 8.65
N HIS A 42 2.56 -5.59 9.37
CA HIS A 42 1.99 -5.04 10.61
C HIS A 42 0.73 -4.20 10.38
N THR A 43 0.44 -3.82 9.12
CA THR A 43 -0.86 -3.22 8.75
C THR A 43 -2.04 -4.07 9.20
N GLY A 44 -1.91 -5.40 9.16
CA GLY A 44 -2.98 -6.32 9.61
C GLY A 44 -3.25 -6.30 11.11
N ALA A 45 -2.40 -5.66 11.92
CA ALA A 45 -2.61 -5.50 13.36
C ALA A 45 -3.45 -4.25 13.71
N ALA A 46 -3.81 -3.41 12.74
CA ALA A 46 -4.64 -2.23 12.98
C ALA A 46 -6.08 -2.65 13.37
N GLN A 47 -6.60 -2.10 14.46
CA GLN A 47 -7.92 -2.47 15.01
C GLN A 47 -8.99 -1.39 14.87
N GLY A 48 -8.61 -0.10 14.88
CA GLY A 48 -9.55 1.02 14.91
C GLY A 48 -10.29 1.20 13.59
N GLY A 49 -9.69 1.95 12.66
CA GLY A 49 -10.29 2.28 11.37
C GLY A 49 -9.47 3.33 10.62
N ILE A 50 -10.04 3.88 9.56
CA ILE A 50 -9.46 4.99 8.79
C ILE A 50 -10.39 6.18 8.97
N GLY A 51 -9.88 7.26 9.56
CA GLY A 51 -10.62 8.52 9.67
C GLY A 51 -10.68 9.22 8.32
N ALA A 52 -11.88 9.60 7.89
CA ALA A 52 -12.12 10.38 6.69
C ALA A 52 -13.44 11.15 6.86
N ALA A 53 -13.48 12.40 6.36
CA ALA A 53 -14.67 13.24 6.38
C ALA A 53 -15.69 12.76 5.33
N LEU A 54 -16.39 11.67 5.64
CA LEU A 54 -17.34 11.01 4.73
C LEU A 54 -18.78 11.48 4.95
N GLY A 55 -19.09 12.13 6.07
CA GLY A 55 -20.44 12.61 6.37
C GLY A 55 -21.50 11.50 6.62
N ASN A 56 -21.07 10.27 6.92
CA ASN A 56 -21.96 9.10 7.01
C ASN A 56 -22.87 9.09 8.26
N HIS A 57 -22.41 9.70 9.36
CA HIS A 57 -23.14 9.75 10.62
C HIS A 57 -23.65 11.15 10.96
N GLU A 58 -22.82 12.18 10.73
CA GLU A 58 -23.12 13.59 10.94
C GLU A 58 -22.49 14.40 9.79
N GLU A 59 -22.92 15.66 9.59
CA GLU A 59 -22.31 16.53 8.58
C GLU A 59 -20.82 16.75 8.92
N ASP A 60 -19.95 16.57 7.94
CA ASP A 60 -18.50 16.62 8.12
C ASP A 60 -17.85 17.39 6.95
N ARG A 61 -16.68 17.98 7.18
CA ARG A 61 -15.96 18.80 6.20
C ARG A 61 -14.46 18.48 6.21
N PRO A 62 -13.83 18.37 5.03
CA PRO A 62 -12.40 18.07 4.94
C PRO A 62 -11.50 19.29 5.21
N GLU A 63 -12.02 20.51 5.14
CA GLU A 63 -11.33 21.77 5.48
C GLU A 63 -11.38 22.11 6.98
#